data_AF-A0A7R7XJ33-F1
#
_entry.id   AF-A0A7R7XJ33-F1
#
_cell.length_a   1.000
_cell.length_b   1.000
_cell.length_c   1.000
_cell.angle_alpha   90.00
_cell.angle_beta   90.00
_cell.angle_gamma   90.00
#
_symmetry.space_group_name_H-M   'P 1'
#
loop_
_entity.id
_entity.type
_entity.pdbx_description
1 polymer ?
#
loop_
_entity_poly.entity_id
_entity_poly.type
_entity_poly.pdbx_seq_one_letter_code
_entity_poly.pdbx_strand_id
1 'polypeptide(L)'
;MSTISVLQTRLKELSAALTQIQPLVSRLHTFSVTVGQGDEARLELGGEIHSRLKDAEDELELLKDDVDALETQTDSRRKGMDSEKETEKERAVALARRLANDLKKTRGDFRNAQLQAKRNAEVARRKERELLLSRSDSVERRNPAKEKLTQDDIVKNASQDVTTALRRTHHLMQAELSRSQFAQETLEQSGAALSSLSESYTSLDTLLSSSRNLVGSLLRSQKSDTWYLETAFYILIGTISWLVFRRLLYGPLWWVVWMPFKLILRVVFGLSGAVGITSKAVESSATTSTTDMLIQETPALSHVPEAKAHGAGRDNVPDQVPGMESADRDWIIDKIGEIVEDNVEQANLDDFTSEELQGEAEIPSNTKKRMFEATPEAVQRPRDEL
;
A
#
# COMPACT_ATOMS: atom_id res chain seq x y z
N MET A 1 7.70 30.25 -21.78
CA MET A 1 8.98 29.88 -22.40
C MET A 1 9.97 29.39 -21.34
N SER A 2 10.08 30.05 -20.19
CA SER A 2 11.06 29.70 -19.15
C SER A 2 10.86 28.33 -18.49
N THR A 3 9.63 27.85 -18.32
CA THR A 3 9.35 26.58 -17.60
C THR A 3 9.78 25.35 -18.40
N ILE A 4 9.51 25.31 -19.71
CA ILE A 4 9.86 24.18 -20.59
C ILE A 4 11.38 24.07 -20.77
N SER A 5 12.09 25.20 -20.94
CA SER A 5 13.55 25.20 -21.06
C SER A 5 14.24 24.76 -19.76
N VAL A 6 13.69 25.13 -18.60
CA VAL A 6 14.17 24.67 -17.29
C VAL A 6 13.98 23.16 -17.17
N LEU A 7 12.80 22.65 -17.51
CA LEU A 7 12.50 21.21 -17.51
C LEU A 7 13.44 20.42 -18.43
N GLN A 8 13.68 20.90 -19.66
CA GLN A 8 14.64 20.26 -20.57
C GLN A 8 16.06 20.24 -20.02
N THR A 9 16.46 21.28 -19.29
CA THR A 9 17.78 21.35 -18.63
C THR A 9 17.88 20.31 -17.52
N ARG A 10 16.83 20.17 -16.70
CA ARG A 10 16.72 19.16 -15.64
C ARG A 10 16.68 17.73 -16.18
N LEU A 11 15.91 17.47 -17.24
CA LEU A 11 15.94 16.16 -17.94
C LEU A 11 17.34 15.81 -18.44
N LYS A 12 18.09 16.80 -18.92
CA LYS A 12 19.46 16.61 -19.39
C LYS A 12 20.40 16.33 -18.22
N GLU A 13 20.24 17.03 -17.10
CA GLU A 13 20.96 16.78 -15.85
C GLU A 13 20.72 15.35 -15.35
N LEU A 14 19.46 14.92 -15.26
CA LEU A 14 19.07 13.56 -14.88
C LEU A 14 19.66 12.52 -15.83
N SER A 15 19.60 12.77 -17.15
CA SER A 15 20.22 11.87 -18.13
C SER A 15 21.73 11.73 -17.90
N ALA A 16 22.42 12.81 -17.55
CA ALA A 16 23.84 12.79 -17.24
C ALA A 16 24.12 12.03 -15.93
N ALA A 17 23.30 12.23 -14.90
CA ALA A 17 23.39 11.46 -13.65
C ALA A 17 23.24 9.95 -13.90
N LEU A 18 22.27 9.55 -14.73
CA LEU A 18 22.05 8.14 -15.09
C LEU A 18 23.27 7.55 -15.82
N THR A 19 23.89 8.30 -16.75
CA THR A 19 25.12 7.84 -17.42
C THR A 19 26.31 7.67 -16.47
N GLN A 20 26.35 8.40 -15.35
CA GLN A 20 27.39 8.23 -14.32
C GLN A 20 27.13 7.01 -13.41
N ILE A 21 25.87 6.60 -13.22
CA ILE A 21 25.50 5.45 -12.38
C ILE A 21 25.82 4.12 -13.08
N GLN A 22 25.58 4.02 -14.39
CA GLN A 22 25.82 2.79 -15.16
C GLN A 22 27.23 2.18 -14.99
N PRO A 23 28.35 2.93 -15.08
CA PRO A 23 29.69 2.36 -14.88
C PRO A 23 29.94 1.91 -13.44
N LEU A 24 29.29 2.55 -12.45
CA LEU A 24 29.37 2.10 -11.06
C LEU A 24 28.66 0.76 -10.87
N VAL A 25 27.48 0.58 -11.49
CA VAL A 25 26.76 -0.70 -11.49
C VAL A 25 27.58 -1.81 -12.15
N SER A 26 28.22 -1.55 -13.30
CA SER A 26 29.09 -2.54 -13.93
C SER A 26 30.33 -2.87 -13.10
N ARG A 27 30.86 -1.88 -12.36
CA ARG A 27 31.95 -2.08 -11.40
C ARG A 27 31.50 -2.93 -10.21
N LEU A 28 30.29 -2.74 -9.69
CA LEU A 28 29.72 -3.60 -8.64
C LEU A 28 29.55 -5.03 -9.14
N HIS A 29 29.01 -5.20 -10.35
CA HIS A 29 28.78 -6.52 -10.94
C HIS A 29 30.09 -7.34 -11.08
N THR A 30 31.18 -6.66 -11.44
CA THR A 30 32.50 -7.28 -11.62
C THR A 30 33.31 -7.33 -10.31
N PHE A 31 32.77 -6.85 -9.20
CA PHE A 31 33.48 -6.81 -7.93
C PHE A 31 33.76 -8.24 -7.43
N SER A 32 35.04 -8.57 -7.29
CA SER A 32 35.53 -9.79 -6.66
C SER A 32 36.31 -9.42 -5.40
N VAL A 33 35.93 -9.98 -4.26
CA VAL A 33 36.68 -9.81 -3.01
C VAL A 33 38.07 -10.43 -3.19
N THR A 34 39.12 -9.61 -3.12
CA THR A 34 40.50 -10.10 -3.05
C THR A 34 40.81 -10.49 -1.61
N VAL A 35 41.58 -11.56 -1.41
CA VAL A 35 41.88 -12.12 -0.08
C VAL A 35 42.49 -11.03 0.81
N GLY A 36 41.79 -10.64 1.87
CA GLY A 36 42.24 -9.63 2.84
C GLY A 36 41.69 -8.21 2.63
N GLN A 37 41.02 -7.91 1.52
CA GLN A 37 40.20 -6.69 1.41
C GLN A 37 38.80 -7.02 1.94
N GLY A 38 38.41 -6.38 3.04
CA GLY A 38 37.09 -6.58 3.64
C GLY A 38 35.94 -6.28 2.66
N ASP A 39 34.76 -6.77 3.00
CA ASP A 39 33.51 -6.52 2.27
C ASP A 39 33.11 -5.03 2.24
N GLU A 40 33.83 -4.17 2.96
CA GLU A 40 33.58 -2.73 3.11
C GLU A 40 33.51 -2.01 1.77
N ALA A 41 34.49 -2.20 0.88
CA ALA A 41 34.52 -1.52 -0.41
C ALA A 41 33.33 -1.90 -1.33
N ARG A 42 32.78 -3.11 -1.16
CA ARG A 42 31.55 -3.53 -1.86
C ARG A 42 30.33 -2.82 -1.28
N LEU A 43 30.26 -2.73 0.05
CA LEU A 43 29.15 -2.11 0.76
C LEU A 43 29.12 -0.60 0.52
N GLU A 44 30.28 0.07 0.56
CA GLU A 44 30.44 1.49 0.23
C GLU A 44 29.99 1.77 -1.21
N LEU A 45 30.49 1.01 -2.19
CA LEU A 45 30.12 1.20 -3.59
C LEU A 45 28.63 0.88 -3.84
N GLY A 46 28.10 -0.14 -3.16
CA GLY A 46 26.67 -0.43 -3.17
C GLY A 46 25.82 0.70 -2.56
N GLY A 47 26.29 1.28 -1.46
CA GLY A 47 25.64 2.42 -0.79
C GLY A 47 25.68 3.69 -1.62
N GLU A 48 26.81 3.99 -2.27
CA GLU A 48 26.97 5.13 -3.17
C GLU A 48 26.02 5.02 -4.37
N ILE A 49 25.95 3.84 -5.02
CA ILE A 49 25.03 3.62 -6.13
C ILE A 49 23.58 3.76 -5.66
N HIS A 50 23.24 3.21 -4.49
CA HIS A 50 21.89 3.31 -3.96
C HIS A 50 21.49 4.76 -3.68
N SER A 51 22.37 5.57 -3.08
CA SER A 51 22.12 6.99 -2.85
C SER A 51 21.92 7.73 -4.16
N ARG A 52 22.84 7.60 -5.12
CA ARG A 52 22.75 8.30 -6.41
C ARG A 52 21.51 7.89 -7.21
N LEU A 53 21.14 6.61 -7.15
CA LEU A 53 19.94 6.11 -7.82
C LEU A 53 18.67 6.63 -7.16
N LYS A 54 18.65 6.74 -5.82
CA LYS A 54 17.56 7.36 -5.08
C LYS A 54 17.43 8.85 -5.40
N ASP A 55 18.55 9.58 -5.41
CA ASP A 55 18.56 11.01 -5.77
C ASP A 55 18.00 11.24 -7.19
N ALA A 56 18.33 10.35 -8.14
CA ALA A 56 17.79 10.39 -9.49
C ALA A 56 16.30 9.97 -9.57
N GLU A 57 15.83 9.08 -8.69
CA GLU A 57 14.41 8.71 -8.56
C GLU A 57 13.59 9.89 -8.03
N ASP A 58 14.08 10.55 -6.98
CA ASP A 58 13.46 11.72 -6.36
C ASP A 58 13.41 12.90 -7.36
N GLU A 59 14.47 13.11 -8.15
CA GLU A 59 14.49 14.12 -9.21
C GLU A 59 13.47 13.78 -10.32
N LEU A 60 13.39 12.51 -10.75
CA LEU A 60 12.41 12.08 -11.75
C LEU A 60 10.96 12.30 -11.27
N GLU A 61 10.67 12.05 -9.99
CA GLU A 61 9.34 12.27 -9.40
C GLU A 61 8.96 13.75 -9.47
N LEU A 62 9.87 14.65 -9.09
CA LEU A 62 9.67 16.10 -9.20
C LEU A 62 9.43 16.52 -10.66
N LEU A 63 10.24 15.99 -11.60
CA LEU A 63 10.06 16.28 -13.03
C LEU A 63 8.74 15.72 -13.58
N LYS A 64 8.27 14.59 -13.06
CA LYS A 64 7.00 13.99 -13.48
C LYS A 64 5.83 14.90 -13.09
N ASP A 65 5.85 15.44 -11.88
CA ASP A 65 4.83 16.41 -11.43
C ASP A 65 4.83 17.68 -12.31
N ASP A 66 6.01 18.18 -12.69
CA ASP A 66 6.15 19.30 -13.62
C ASP A 66 5.60 18.97 -15.03
N VAL A 67 5.82 17.74 -15.51
CA VAL A 67 5.29 17.25 -16.78
C VAL A 67 3.76 17.10 -16.73
N ASP A 68 3.21 16.51 -15.67
CA ASP A 68 1.77 16.33 -15.49
C ASP A 68 1.06 17.69 -15.34
N ALA A 69 1.70 18.67 -14.69
CA ALA A 69 1.21 20.05 -14.65
C ALA A 69 1.19 20.72 -16.04
N LEU A 70 2.15 20.40 -16.91
CA LEU A 70 2.18 20.88 -18.30
C LEU A 70 1.12 20.21 -19.18
N GLU A 71 0.81 18.93 -18.95
CA GLU A 71 -0.21 18.15 -19.67
C GLU A 71 -1.63 18.59 -19.30
N THR A 72 -1.92 18.76 -18.01
CA THR A 72 -3.22 19.31 -17.54
C THR A 72 -3.46 20.75 -18.00
N GLN A 73 -2.40 21.55 -18.13
CA GLN A 73 -2.48 22.91 -18.66
C GLN A 73 -2.77 22.94 -20.18
N THR A 74 -2.44 21.88 -20.93
CA THR A 74 -2.80 21.77 -22.35
C THR A 74 -4.26 21.41 -22.57
N ASP A 75 -4.87 20.57 -21.73
CA ASP A 75 -6.28 20.20 -21.87
C ASP A 75 -7.24 21.39 -21.64
N SER A 76 -6.81 22.39 -20.86
CA SER A 76 -7.62 23.57 -20.53
C SER A 76 -7.51 24.71 -21.56
N ARG A 77 -6.45 24.78 -22.37
CA ARG A 77 -6.29 25.80 -23.42
C ARG A 77 -6.71 25.24 -24.77
N ARG A 78 -7.87 25.72 -25.27
CA ARG A 78 -8.36 25.52 -26.64
C ARG A 78 -7.24 25.48 -27.68
N LYS A 79 -7.02 24.26 -28.18
CA LYS A 79 -6.36 23.85 -29.44
C LYS A 79 -6.43 24.94 -30.50
N GLY A 80 -5.29 25.53 -30.87
CA GLY A 80 -5.28 26.39 -32.07
C GLY A 80 -4.14 27.37 -32.30
N MET A 81 -3.20 27.62 -31.38
CA MET A 81 -2.23 28.71 -31.60
C MET A 81 -0.74 28.41 -31.36
N ASP A 82 -0.37 27.23 -30.86
CA ASP A 82 1.01 26.97 -30.40
C ASP A 82 1.53 25.57 -30.79
N SER A 83 1.37 25.15 -32.06
CA SER A 83 1.82 23.82 -32.54
C SER A 83 3.32 23.57 -32.28
N GLU A 84 4.17 24.58 -32.44
CA GLU A 84 5.61 24.44 -32.19
C GLU A 84 5.91 24.14 -30.70
N LYS A 85 5.20 24.81 -29.78
CA LYS A 85 5.33 24.56 -28.33
C LYS A 85 4.72 23.21 -27.92
N GLU A 86 3.68 22.76 -28.60
CA GLU A 86 3.13 21.41 -28.43
C GLU A 86 4.19 20.36 -28.80
N THR A 87 4.90 20.52 -29.92
CA THR A 87 5.96 19.57 -30.30
C THR A 87 7.16 19.57 -29.33
N GLU A 88 7.55 20.72 -28.77
CA GLU A 88 8.62 20.79 -27.77
C GLU A 88 8.24 20.11 -26.46
N LYS A 89 6.97 20.21 -26.05
CA LYS A 89 6.42 19.53 -24.88
C LYS A 89 6.35 18.03 -25.10
N GLU A 90 5.82 17.58 -26.23
CA GLU A 90 5.76 16.16 -26.59
C GLU A 90 7.15 15.53 -26.57
N ARG A 91 8.17 16.25 -27.07
CA ARG A 91 9.57 15.81 -26.98
C ARG A 91 10.05 15.69 -25.54
N ALA A 92 9.74 16.67 -24.68
CA ALA A 92 10.12 16.62 -23.27
C ALA A 92 9.44 15.45 -22.52
N VAL A 93 8.14 15.22 -22.78
CA VAL A 93 7.38 14.08 -22.23
C VAL A 93 7.98 12.75 -22.68
N ALA A 94 8.31 12.62 -23.97
CA ALA A 94 8.93 11.41 -24.51
C ALA A 94 10.30 11.13 -23.88
N LEU A 95 11.12 12.17 -23.66
CA LEU A 95 12.39 12.06 -22.97
C LEU A 95 12.22 11.66 -21.50
N ALA A 96 11.25 12.25 -20.78
CA ALA A 96 10.95 11.88 -19.40
C ALA A 96 10.53 10.40 -19.27
N ARG A 97 9.63 9.92 -20.15
CA ARG A 97 9.21 8.50 -20.19
C ARG A 97 10.37 7.56 -20.49
N ARG A 98 11.27 7.94 -21.41
CA ARG A 98 12.47 7.16 -21.70
C ARG A 98 13.39 7.08 -20.48
N LEU A 99 13.67 8.20 -19.83
CA LEU A 99 14.52 8.23 -18.63
C LEU A 99 13.91 7.44 -17.48
N ALA A 100 12.58 7.44 -17.33
CA ALA A 100 11.89 6.61 -16.35
C ALA A 100 12.10 5.11 -16.60
N ASN A 101 12.05 4.67 -17.86
CA ASN A 101 12.32 3.28 -18.22
C ASN A 101 13.81 2.92 -18.05
N ASP A 102 14.71 3.83 -18.42
CA ASP A 102 16.15 3.65 -18.22
C ASP A 102 16.49 3.52 -16.73
N LEU A 103 15.83 4.30 -15.86
CA LEU A 103 15.99 4.20 -14.41
C LEU A 103 15.49 2.85 -13.86
N LYS A 104 14.30 2.41 -14.27
CA LYS A 104 13.78 1.08 -13.89
C LYS A 104 14.75 -0.03 -14.31
N LYS A 105 15.33 0.08 -15.49
CA LYS A 105 16.34 -0.86 -15.98
C LYS A 105 17.61 -0.83 -15.13
N THR A 106 18.18 0.35 -14.86
CA THR A 106 19.38 0.46 -14.02
C THR A 106 19.14 -0.02 -12.59
N ARG A 107 17.93 0.13 -12.04
CA ARG A 107 17.52 -0.45 -10.76
C ARG A 107 17.52 -1.98 -10.79
N GLY A 108 16.97 -2.58 -11.85
CA GLY A 108 17.02 -4.02 -12.08
C GLY A 108 18.46 -4.52 -12.19
N ASP A 109 19.28 -3.85 -13.00
CA ASP A 109 20.70 -4.17 -13.20
C ASP A 109 21.50 -4.04 -11.89
N PHE A 110 21.20 -3.03 -11.07
CA PHE A 110 21.80 -2.85 -9.74
C PHE A 110 21.47 -4.00 -8.78
N ARG A 111 20.20 -4.43 -8.73
CA ARG A 111 19.80 -5.59 -7.91
C ARG A 111 20.52 -6.86 -8.37
N ASN A 112 20.61 -7.08 -9.67
CA ASN A 112 21.35 -8.21 -10.23
C ASN A 112 22.84 -8.13 -9.91
N ALA A 113 23.46 -6.95 -10.04
CA ALA A 113 24.85 -6.69 -9.69
C ALA A 113 25.13 -6.93 -8.20
N GLN A 114 24.22 -6.53 -7.30
CA GLN A 114 24.33 -6.81 -5.87
C GLN A 114 24.32 -8.31 -5.58
N LEU A 115 23.39 -9.05 -6.20
CA LEU A 115 23.31 -10.50 -6.04
C LEU A 115 24.57 -11.20 -6.58
N GLN A 116 25.07 -10.76 -7.73
CA GLN A 116 26.28 -11.31 -8.33
C GLN A 116 27.52 -11.02 -7.49
N ALA A 117 27.69 -9.78 -7.02
CA ALA A 117 28.79 -9.40 -6.14
C ALA A 117 28.75 -10.19 -4.80
N LYS A 118 27.55 -10.43 -4.25
CA LYS A 118 27.36 -11.26 -3.07
C LYS A 118 27.77 -12.72 -3.32
N ARG A 119 27.33 -13.32 -4.44
CA ARG A 119 27.74 -14.68 -4.83
C ARG A 119 29.26 -14.78 -4.99
N ASN A 120 29.88 -13.82 -5.68
CA ASN A 120 31.33 -13.78 -5.88
C ASN A 120 32.09 -13.70 -4.55
N ALA A 121 31.60 -12.89 -3.61
CA ALA A 121 32.18 -12.76 -2.27
C ALA A 121 32.02 -14.05 -1.44
N GLU A 122 30.87 -14.70 -1.51
CA GLU A 122 30.66 -15.99 -0.84
C GLU A 122 31.58 -17.09 -1.40
N VAL A 123 31.76 -17.14 -2.73
CA VAL A 123 32.69 -18.06 -3.38
C VAL A 123 34.12 -17.79 -2.94
N ALA A 124 34.54 -16.53 -2.86
CA ALA A 124 35.87 -16.15 -2.36
C ALA A 124 36.06 -16.57 -0.89
N ARG A 125 35.04 -16.35 -0.04
CA ARG A 125 35.07 -16.74 1.38
C ARG A 125 35.12 -18.25 1.59
N ARG A 126 34.45 -19.03 0.73
CA ARG A 126 34.55 -20.50 0.75
C ARG A 126 35.97 -20.96 0.41
N LYS A 127 36.56 -20.41 -0.64
CA LYS A 127 37.96 -20.68 -1.03
C LYS A 127 38.95 -20.34 0.09
N GLU A 128 38.75 -19.22 0.80
CA GLU A 128 39.59 -18.87 1.96
C GLU A 128 39.47 -19.91 3.08
N ARG A 129 38.25 -20.36 3.41
CA ARG A 129 38.04 -21.40 4.42
C ARG A 129 38.70 -22.71 4.03
N GLU A 130 38.61 -23.12 2.77
CA GLU A 130 39.28 -24.33 2.26
C GLU A 130 40.80 -24.22 2.38
N LEU A 131 41.39 -23.07 2.06
CA LEU A 131 42.83 -22.85 2.20
C LEU A 131 43.29 -22.88 3.67
N LEU A 132 42.49 -22.33 4.59
CA LEU A 132 42.79 -22.38 6.03
C LEU A 132 42.67 -23.80 6.60
N LEU A 133 41.63 -24.54 6.20
CA LEU A 133 41.42 -25.93 6.62
C LEU A 133 42.50 -26.88 6.06
N SER A 134 42.88 -26.71 4.79
CA SER A 134 43.98 -27.48 4.20
C SER A 134 45.31 -27.21 4.92
N ARG A 135 45.53 -25.99 5.43
CA ARG A 135 46.73 -25.66 6.21
C ARG A 135 46.73 -26.35 7.58
N SER A 136 45.59 -26.43 8.27
CA SER A 136 45.52 -27.11 9.58
C SER A 136 45.75 -28.61 9.50
N ASP A 137 45.22 -29.28 8.46
CA ASP A 137 45.40 -30.75 8.29
C ASP A 137 46.87 -31.16 8.06
N SER A 138 47.70 -30.24 7.55
CA SER A 138 49.13 -30.48 7.33
C SER A 138 49.98 -30.44 8.62
N VAL A 139 49.49 -29.76 9.67
CA VAL A 139 50.21 -29.61 10.94
C VAL A 139 49.94 -30.77 11.90
N GLU A 140 48.72 -31.33 11.89
CA GLU A 140 48.32 -32.43 12.78
C GLU A 140 49.03 -33.76 12.45
N ARG A 141 49.45 -33.99 11.21
CA ARG A 141 50.10 -35.26 10.78
C ARG A 141 51.58 -35.39 11.14
N ARG A 142 52.17 -34.44 11.90
CA ARG A 142 53.63 -34.30 12.03
C ARG A 142 54.22 -34.62 13.42
N ASN A 143 53.59 -35.50 14.22
CA ASN A 143 54.15 -35.90 15.52
C ASN A 143 54.26 -37.42 15.76
N PRO A 144 55.21 -38.13 15.12
CA PRO A 144 55.60 -39.49 15.50
C PRO A 144 56.92 -39.48 16.29
N ALA A 145 56.90 -39.08 17.57
CA ALA A 145 58.09 -39.14 18.43
C ALA A 145 57.73 -39.33 19.91
N LYS A 146 57.10 -40.45 20.24
CA LYS A 146 56.98 -40.95 21.63
C LYS A 146 57.25 -42.45 21.64
N GLU A 147 58.51 -42.84 21.59
CA GLU A 147 58.89 -44.21 21.91
C GLU A 147 60.24 -44.20 22.62
N LYS A 148 60.26 -44.79 23.83
CA LYS A 148 61.42 -45.06 24.71
C LYS A 148 61.84 -43.92 25.66
N LEU A 149 61.00 -43.60 26.64
CA LEU A 149 61.42 -42.90 27.86
C LEU A 149 61.47 -43.90 29.02
N THR A 150 62.53 -43.84 29.81
CA THR A 150 62.79 -44.74 30.94
C THR A 150 61.77 -44.51 32.07
N GLN A 151 61.57 -45.47 32.98
CA GLN A 151 60.51 -45.39 33.99
C GLN A 151 60.65 -44.18 34.93
N ASP A 152 61.86 -43.73 35.23
CA ASP A 152 62.10 -42.49 35.99
C ASP A 152 61.77 -41.23 35.18
N ASP A 153 61.99 -41.23 33.86
CA ASP A 153 61.56 -40.15 32.98
C ASP A 153 60.04 -40.13 32.82
N ILE A 154 59.37 -41.28 32.86
CA ILE A 154 57.91 -41.38 32.83
C ILE A 154 57.31 -40.77 34.09
N VAL A 155 57.88 -41.01 35.27
CA VAL A 155 57.36 -40.44 36.53
C VAL A 155 57.63 -38.93 36.62
N LYS A 156 58.82 -38.47 36.17
CA LYS A 156 59.12 -37.04 36.07
C LYS A 156 58.23 -36.34 35.04
N ASN A 157 58.02 -36.96 33.89
CA ASN A 157 57.14 -36.45 32.85
C ASN A 157 55.67 -36.48 33.29
N ALA A 158 55.24 -37.47 34.07
CA ALA A 158 53.90 -37.49 34.67
C ALA A 158 53.68 -36.33 35.64
N SER A 159 54.68 -36.00 36.47
CA SER A 159 54.61 -34.83 37.35
C SER A 159 54.62 -33.51 36.58
N GLN A 160 55.39 -33.47 35.49
CA GLN A 160 55.43 -32.33 34.56
C GLN A 160 54.11 -32.20 33.77
N ASP A 161 53.48 -33.31 33.40
CA ASP A 161 52.18 -33.39 32.74
C ASP A 161 51.06 -32.95 33.69
N VAL A 162 51.10 -33.34 34.96
CA VAL A 162 50.16 -32.81 35.98
C VAL A 162 50.37 -31.31 36.17
N THR A 163 51.62 -30.85 36.23
CA THR A 163 51.92 -29.42 36.39
C THR A 163 51.49 -28.61 35.17
N THR A 164 51.70 -29.14 33.95
CA THR A 164 51.25 -28.48 32.71
C THR A 164 49.74 -28.56 32.54
N ALA A 165 49.09 -29.64 32.97
CA ALA A 165 47.64 -29.77 33.02
C ALA A 165 47.04 -28.76 33.99
N LEU A 166 47.59 -28.58 35.19
CA LEU A 166 47.11 -27.59 36.16
C LEU A 166 47.32 -26.15 35.66
N ARG A 167 48.45 -25.86 35.00
CA ARG A 167 48.66 -24.57 34.34
C ARG A 167 47.66 -24.37 33.20
N ARG A 168 47.38 -25.42 32.43
CA ARG A 168 46.40 -25.38 31.34
C ARG A 168 44.99 -25.15 31.87
N THR A 169 44.57 -25.81 32.97
CA THR A 169 43.26 -25.57 33.60
C THR A 169 43.18 -24.19 34.20
N HIS A 170 44.25 -23.66 34.80
CA HIS A 170 44.29 -22.29 35.26
C HIS A 170 44.13 -21.29 34.10
N HIS A 171 44.84 -21.49 32.99
CA HIS A 171 44.66 -20.67 31.79
C HIS A 171 43.26 -20.80 31.19
N LEU A 172 42.66 -22.00 31.22
CA LEU A 172 41.28 -22.23 30.79
C LEU A 172 40.29 -21.51 31.71
N MET A 173 40.49 -21.57 33.02
CA MET A 173 39.67 -20.87 34.01
C MET A 173 39.78 -19.35 33.85
N GLN A 174 40.98 -18.82 33.60
CA GLN A 174 41.17 -17.40 33.29
C GLN A 174 40.46 -16.99 31.98
N ALA A 175 40.52 -17.84 30.96
CA ALA A 175 39.84 -17.61 29.69
C ALA A 175 38.31 -17.72 29.80
N GLU A 176 37.79 -18.64 30.60
CA GLU A 176 36.35 -18.77 30.89
C GLU A 176 35.85 -17.60 31.75
N LEU A 177 36.66 -17.10 32.68
CA LEU A 177 36.31 -15.91 33.46
C LEU A 177 36.22 -14.66 32.58
N SER A 178 37.16 -14.45 31.65
CA SER A 178 37.06 -13.34 30.69
C SER A 178 35.91 -13.53 29.70
N ARG A 179 35.63 -14.77 29.27
CA ARG A 179 34.46 -15.13 28.47
C ARG A 179 33.16 -14.82 29.22
N SER A 180 33.09 -15.11 30.52
CA SER A 180 31.92 -14.82 31.36
C SER A 180 31.71 -13.33 31.56
N GLN A 181 32.76 -12.53 31.70
CA GLN A 181 32.64 -11.07 31.77
C GLN A 181 32.10 -10.51 30.46
N PHE A 182 32.60 -10.98 29.32
CA PHE A 182 32.08 -10.57 28.01
C PHE A 182 30.61 -11.00 27.81
N ALA A 183 30.23 -12.19 28.31
CA ALA A 183 28.84 -12.63 28.29
C ALA A 183 27.94 -11.75 29.17
N GLN A 184 28.42 -11.30 30.32
CA GLN A 184 27.71 -10.37 31.19
C GLN A 184 27.53 -8.99 30.54
N GLU A 185 28.60 -8.43 29.94
CA GLU A 185 28.52 -7.19 29.17
C GLU A 185 27.54 -7.31 28.00
N THR A 186 27.52 -8.46 27.31
CA THR A 186 26.57 -8.72 26.23
C THR A 186 25.13 -8.80 26.74
N LEU A 187 24.90 -9.46 27.89
CA LEU A 187 23.58 -9.53 28.50
C LEU A 187 23.10 -8.15 28.94
N GLU A 188 23.98 -7.34 29.53
CA GLU A 188 23.68 -5.97 29.94
C GLU A 188 23.35 -5.08 28.73
N GLN A 189 24.14 -5.16 27.65
CA GLN A 189 23.85 -4.47 26.39
C GLN A 189 22.52 -4.93 25.79
N SER A 190 22.22 -6.24 25.82
CA SER A 190 20.94 -6.76 25.33
C SER A 190 19.77 -6.29 26.21
N GLY A 191 19.97 -6.16 27.53
CA GLY A 191 18.98 -5.61 28.45
C GLY A 191 18.70 -4.13 28.19
N ALA A 192 19.75 -3.34 27.93
CA ALA A 192 19.63 -1.94 27.54
C ALA A 192 18.97 -1.78 26.15
N ALA A 193 19.21 -2.71 25.23
CA ALA A 193 18.50 -2.74 23.95
C ALA A 193 17.02 -3.11 24.13
N LEU A 194 16.68 -4.02 25.03
CA LEU A 194 15.29 -4.36 25.35
C LEU A 194 14.55 -3.20 26.04
N SER A 195 15.22 -2.46 26.93
CA SER A 195 14.61 -1.28 27.56
C SER A 195 14.37 -0.16 26.55
N SER A 196 15.33 0.13 25.66
CA SER A 196 15.14 1.14 24.61
C SER A 196 14.07 0.75 23.60
N LEU A 197 13.92 -0.56 23.33
CA LEU A 197 12.81 -1.07 22.53
C LEU A 197 11.47 -0.88 23.26
N SER A 198 11.39 -1.17 24.57
CA SER A 198 10.18 -0.94 25.38
C SER A 198 9.78 0.54 25.43
N GLU A 199 10.76 1.44 25.54
CA GLU A 199 10.54 2.89 25.47
C GLU A 199 10.05 3.31 24.07
N SER A 200 10.63 2.73 23.02
CA SER A 200 10.18 2.94 21.64
C SER A 200 8.74 2.46 21.45
N TYR A 201 8.33 1.31 21.97
CA TYR A 201 6.94 0.85 21.93
C TYR A 201 5.99 1.76 22.72
N THR A 202 6.42 2.28 23.86
CA THR A 202 5.61 3.23 24.65
C THR A 202 5.43 4.56 23.92
N SER A 203 6.49 5.06 23.26
CA SER A 203 6.39 6.25 22.42
C SER A 203 5.52 6.02 21.18
N LEU A 204 5.57 4.84 20.55
CA LEU A 204 4.68 4.45 19.47
C LEU A 204 3.21 4.42 19.90
N ASP A 205 2.89 3.91 21.10
CA ASP A 205 1.52 3.95 21.64
C ASP A 205 1.02 5.39 21.87
N THR A 206 1.92 6.27 22.31
CA THR A 206 1.63 7.70 22.45
C THR A 206 1.39 8.37 21.08
N LEU A 207 2.17 8.00 20.06
CA LEU A 207 1.98 8.48 18.69
C LEU A 207 0.71 7.91 18.05
N LEU A 208 0.40 6.64 18.27
CA LEU A 208 -0.82 5.98 17.80
C LEU A 208 -2.07 6.58 18.43
N SER A 209 -2.04 6.87 19.74
CA SER A 209 -3.14 7.55 20.42
C SER A 209 -3.30 9.00 19.94
N SER A 210 -2.21 9.74 19.73
CA SER A 210 -2.24 11.08 19.13
C SER A 210 -2.80 11.05 17.69
N SER A 211 -2.32 10.12 16.86
CA SER A 211 -2.83 9.90 15.50
C SER A 211 -4.32 9.55 15.51
N ARG A 212 -4.75 8.65 16.39
CA ARG A 212 -6.18 8.28 16.53
C ARG A 212 -7.03 9.46 17.01
N ASN A 213 -6.50 10.32 17.88
CA ASN A 213 -7.20 11.54 18.29
C ASN A 213 -7.30 12.55 17.13
N LEU A 214 -6.27 12.68 16.30
CA LEU A 214 -6.29 13.53 15.11
C LEU A 214 -7.21 12.97 14.00
N VAL A 215 -7.16 11.67 13.74
CA VAL A 215 -8.09 11.00 12.83
C VAL A 215 -9.52 11.10 13.37
N GLY A 216 -9.70 10.95 14.68
CA GLY A 216 -10.98 11.16 15.35
C GLY A 216 -11.49 12.59 15.20
N SER A 217 -10.63 13.59 15.35
CA SER A 217 -11.02 15.00 15.18
C SER A 217 -11.31 15.34 13.72
N LEU A 218 -10.54 14.81 12.78
CA LEU A 218 -10.78 14.95 11.33
C LEU A 218 -12.07 14.26 10.89
N LEU A 219 -12.29 13.02 11.30
CA LEU A 219 -13.53 12.30 10.99
C LEU A 219 -14.74 12.95 11.66
N ARG A 220 -14.60 13.43 12.91
CA ARG A 220 -15.68 14.15 13.59
C ARG A 220 -15.98 15.48 12.88
N SER A 221 -14.95 16.20 12.44
CA SER A 221 -15.08 17.46 11.71
C SER A 221 -15.72 17.26 10.34
N GLN A 222 -15.21 16.31 9.53
CA GLN A 222 -15.77 16.01 8.22
C GLN A 222 -17.20 15.46 8.31
N LYS A 223 -17.52 14.69 9.35
CA LYS A 223 -18.89 14.20 9.60
C LYS A 223 -19.84 15.32 10.00
N SER A 224 -19.38 16.35 10.71
CA SER A 224 -20.20 17.54 10.99
C SER A 224 -20.50 18.34 9.73
N ASP A 225 -19.53 18.47 8.83
CA ASP A 225 -19.70 19.20 7.57
C ASP A 225 -20.67 18.49 6.61
N THR A 226 -20.57 17.15 6.56
CA THR A 226 -21.51 16.32 5.79
C THR A 226 -22.95 16.49 6.27
N TRP A 227 -23.16 16.69 7.59
CA TRP A 227 -24.50 16.89 8.15
C TRP A 227 -25.09 18.28 7.80
N TYR A 228 -24.25 19.33 7.74
CA TYR A 228 -24.68 20.65 7.29
C TYR A 228 -25.00 20.66 5.79
N LEU A 229 -24.19 20.01 4.97
CA LEU A 229 -24.44 19.91 3.53
C LEU A 229 -25.70 19.09 3.23
N GLU A 230 -25.90 17.98 3.95
CA GLU A 230 -27.10 17.15 3.84
C GLU A 230 -28.37 17.92 4.24
N THR A 231 -28.37 18.61 5.38
CA THR A 231 -29.52 19.41 5.82
C THR A 231 -29.80 20.59 4.87
N ALA A 232 -28.77 21.26 4.36
CA ALA A 232 -28.91 22.31 3.36
C ALA A 232 -29.50 21.80 2.04
N PHE A 233 -29.09 20.61 1.59
CA PHE A 233 -29.62 19.97 0.38
C PHE A 233 -31.10 19.60 0.53
N TYR A 234 -31.53 19.08 1.68
CA TYR A 234 -32.95 18.81 1.93
C TYR A 234 -33.81 20.08 1.97
N ILE A 235 -33.32 21.16 2.59
CA ILE A 235 -34.03 22.46 2.58
C ILE A 235 -34.10 23.02 1.15
N LEU A 236 -33.03 22.90 0.37
CA LEU A 236 -33.01 23.30 -1.04
C LEU A 236 -34.01 22.51 -1.88
N ILE A 237 -34.06 21.17 -1.75
CA ILE A 237 -35.06 20.35 -2.42
C ILE A 237 -36.47 20.72 -1.95
N GLY A 238 -36.68 20.95 -0.66
CA GLY A 238 -37.97 21.37 -0.10
C GLY A 238 -38.45 22.69 -0.70
N THR A 239 -37.56 23.68 -0.81
CA THR A 239 -37.90 24.98 -1.44
C THR A 239 -38.13 24.88 -2.94
N ILE A 240 -37.34 24.08 -3.67
CA ILE A 240 -37.57 23.80 -5.10
C ILE A 240 -38.90 23.09 -5.30
N SER A 241 -39.18 22.04 -4.52
CA SER A 241 -40.43 21.30 -4.56
C SER A 241 -41.62 22.22 -4.26
N TRP A 242 -41.51 23.09 -3.26
CA TRP A 242 -42.51 24.12 -2.96
C TRP A 242 -42.69 25.13 -4.10
N LEU A 243 -41.59 25.55 -4.75
CA LEU A 243 -41.63 26.44 -5.91
C LEU A 243 -42.30 25.76 -7.10
N VAL A 244 -42.00 24.50 -7.37
CA VAL A 244 -42.65 23.71 -8.43
C VAL A 244 -44.13 23.54 -8.12
N PHE A 245 -44.49 23.18 -6.88
CA PHE A 245 -45.88 23.07 -6.45
C PHE A 245 -46.63 24.40 -6.60
N ARG A 246 -46.03 25.51 -6.16
CA ARG A 246 -46.68 26.82 -6.19
C ARG A 246 -46.72 27.44 -7.59
N ARG A 247 -45.64 27.32 -8.36
CA ARG A 247 -45.44 28.00 -9.64
C ARG A 247 -45.93 27.17 -10.82
N LEU A 248 -45.58 25.88 -10.84
CA LEU A 248 -45.83 25.00 -11.99
C LEU A 248 -47.20 24.33 -11.89
N LEU A 249 -47.59 23.87 -10.70
CA LEU A 249 -48.83 23.13 -10.50
C LEU A 249 -50.08 24.02 -10.35
N TYR A 250 -49.96 25.25 -9.83
CA TYR A 250 -51.15 26.09 -9.59
C TYR A 250 -51.50 27.05 -10.75
N GLY A 251 -50.51 27.55 -11.49
CA GLY A 251 -50.74 28.53 -12.57
C GLY A 251 -50.90 27.89 -13.96
N PRO A 252 -49.78 27.48 -14.59
CA PRO A 252 -49.80 26.93 -15.94
C PRO A 252 -50.56 25.60 -16.04
N LEU A 253 -50.54 24.77 -14.99
CA LEU A 253 -51.25 23.50 -15.00
C LEU A 253 -52.77 23.67 -15.04
N TRP A 254 -53.31 24.77 -14.49
CA TRP A 254 -54.72 25.09 -14.68
C TRP A 254 -55.01 25.36 -16.15
N TRP A 255 -54.12 26.05 -16.88
CA TRP A 255 -54.25 26.18 -18.35
C TRP A 255 -54.05 24.86 -19.08
N VAL A 256 -53.08 24.03 -18.69
CA VAL A 256 -52.79 22.73 -19.34
C VAL A 256 -53.88 21.70 -19.08
N VAL A 257 -54.61 21.76 -17.97
CA VAL A 257 -55.79 20.90 -17.69
C VAL A 257 -57.05 21.51 -18.31
N TRP A 258 -57.21 22.84 -18.23
CA TRP A 258 -58.38 23.53 -18.77
C TRP A 258 -58.43 23.56 -20.31
N MET A 259 -57.28 23.64 -20.99
CA MET A 259 -57.20 23.64 -22.45
C MET A 259 -57.71 22.34 -23.09
N PRO A 260 -57.23 21.13 -22.72
CA PRO A 260 -57.76 19.88 -23.26
C PRO A 260 -59.19 19.65 -22.77
N PHE A 261 -59.55 20.01 -21.53
CA PHE A 261 -60.93 19.87 -21.05
C PHE A 261 -61.92 20.72 -21.86
N LYS A 262 -61.57 21.98 -22.16
CA LYS A 262 -62.38 22.86 -23.01
C LYS A 262 -62.38 22.42 -24.48
N LEU A 263 -61.27 21.86 -24.97
CA LEU A 263 -61.18 21.30 -26.32
C LEU A 263 -62.06 20.04 -26.46
N ILE A 264 -62.02 19.15 -25.47
CA ILE A 264 -62.89 17.96 -25.39
C ILE A 264 -64.35 18.41 -25.28
N LEU A 265 -64.69 19.39 -24.44
CA LEU A 265 -66.05 19.96 -24.41
C LEU A 265 -66.42 20.57 -25.77
N ARG A 266 -65.53 21.27 -26.48
CA ARG A 266 -65.81 21.80 -27.83
C ARG A 266 -65.96 20.72 -28.89
N VAL A 267 -65.22 19.62 -28.79
CA VAL A 267 -65.33 18.49 -29.72
C VAL A 267 -66.61 17.70 -29.42
N VAL A 268 -66.94 17.45 -28.16
CA VAL A 268 -68.19 16.77 -27.75
C VAL A 268 -69.42 17.62 -28.04
N PHE A 269 -69.39 18.91 -27.73
CA PHE A 269 -70.50 19.84 -28.03
C PHE A 269 -70.54 20.23 -29.51
N GLY A 270 -69.40 20.22 -30.21
CA GLY A 270 -69.28 20.48 -31.65
C GLY A 270 -69.70 19.31 -32.53
N LEU A 271 -69.51 18.06 -32.08
CA LEU A 271 -70.07 16.88 -32.73
C LEU A 271 -71.56 16.70 -32.41
N SER A 272 -72.02 17.07 -31.21
CA SER A 272 -73.47 17.11 -30.91
C SER A 272 -74.19 18.31 -31.57
N GLY A 273 -73.45 19.32 -32.04
CA GLY A 273 -74.00 20.47 -32.77
C GLY A 273 -74.14 20.28 -34.29
N ALA A 274 -73.62 19.18 -34.85
CA ALA A 274 -73.63 18.91 -36.29
C ALA A 274 -74.85 18.07 -36.77
N VAL A 275 -75.76 17.68 -35.87
CA VAL A 275 -77.08 17.11 -36.19
C VAL A 275 -78.15 17.94 -35.48
N GLY A 276 -78.59 19.04 -36.10
CA GLY A 276 -79.63 19.89 -35.54
C GLY A 276 -79.74 21.23 -36.25
N ILE A 277 -80.52 21.25 -37.32
CA ILE A 277 -80.82 22.42 -38.16
C ILE A 277 -81.84 23.31 -37.43
N THR A 278 -81.84 24.61 -37.79
CA THR A 278 -82.90 25.63 -37.58
C THR A 278 -83.06 26.13 -36.13
N SER A 279 -83.15 27.40 -35.77
CA SER A 279 -83.73 28.56 -36.44
C SER A 279 -83.36 29.87 -35.72
N LYS A 280 -83.22 30.95 -36.50
CA LYS A 280 -83.50 32.38 -36.22
C LYS A 280 -82.68 33.09 -35.13
N ALA A 281 -81.84 34.07 -35.48
CA ALA A 281 -82.13 35.44 -35.98
C ALA A 281 -82.69 36.38 -34.90
N VAL A 282 -82.28 37.66 -35.01
CA VAL A 282 -82.53 38.86 -34.18
C VAL A 282 -81.39 39.08 -33.16
N GLU A 283 -80.41 39.94 -33.46
CA GLU A 283 -80.37 41.39 -33.16
C GLU A 283 -80.58 41.68 -31.65
N SER A 284 -80.01 42.69 -31.00
CA SER A 284 -78.96 43.69 -31.24
C SER A 284 -78.84 44.42 -29.88
N SER A 285 -77.63 44.81 -29.52
CA SER A 285 -77.28 46.00 -28.71
C SER A 285 -77.65 46.14 -27.21
N ALA A 286 -76.71 46.85 -26.56
CA ALA A 286 -76.88 47.89 -25.54
C ALA A 286 -76.50 47.57 -24.08
N THR A 287 -75.25 47.97 -23.76
CA THR A 287 -74.82 48.92 -22.71
C THR A 287 -75.19 48.75 -21.22
N THR A 288 -74.10 48.74 -20.42
CA THR A 288 -73.81 49.61 -19.26
C THR A 288 -74.63 49.48 -17.97
N SER A 289 -73.91 49.33 -16.84
CA SER A 289 -74.03 50.09 -15.56
C SER A 289 -73.44 49.22 -14.43
N THR A 290 -72.23 49.47 -13.93
CA THR A 290 -71.83 50.34 -12.79
C THR A 290 -72.18 49.80 -11.40
N THR A 291 -71.31 50.19 -10.43
CA THR A 291 -71.40 50.18 -8.95
C THR A 291 -70.81 48.93 -8.24
N ASP A 292 -69.63 49.06 -7.61
CA ASP A 292 -69.37 49.46 -6.20
C ASP A 292 -69.46 48.24 -5.27
N MET A 293 -68.75 48.06 -4.16
CA MET A 293 -67.55 48.62 -3.53
C MET A 293 -67.32 47.68 -2.32
N LEU A 294 -66.04 47.37 -2.04
CA LEU A 294 -65.38 47.45 -0.72
C LEU A 294 -65.90 46.67 0.53
N ILE A 295 -64.90 46.07 1.23
CA ILE A 295 -64.78 45.71 2.67
C ILE A 295 -65.74 44.63 3.24
N GLN A 296 -65.48 43.83 4.29
CA GLN A 296 -64.52 43.82 5.40
C GLN A 296 -64.64 42.50 6.23
N GLU A 297 -63.68 42.31 7.15
CA GLU A 297 -63.72 41.55 8.42
C GLU A 297 -63.54 40.00 8.40
N THR A 298 -62.31 39.56 8.68
CA THR A 298 -61.98 38.63 9.80
C THR A 298 -62.30 39.32 11.14
N PRO A 299 -62.38 38.68 12.35
CA PRO A 299 -61.71 37.43 12.78
C PRO A 299 -62.51 36.58 13.80
N ALA A 300 -61.93 35.48 14.32
CA ALA A 300 -61.64 35.29 15.75
C ALA A 300 -61.55 33.81 16.23
N LEU A 301 -60.71 33.64 17.27
CA LEU A 301 -60.75 32.68 18.38
C LEU A 301 -59.90 31.38 18.34
N SER A 302 -58.70 31.52 18.92
CA SER A 302 -58.22 30.90 20.19
C SER A 302 -58.68 29.49 20.58
N HIS A 303 -57.71 28.57 20.81
CA HIS A 303 -57.46 27.92 22.11
C HIS A 303 -56.25 26.96 22.08
N VAL A 304 -55.51 26.96 23.19
CA VAL A 304 -54.57 25.98 23.79
C VAL A 304 -54.99 26.00 25.29
N PRO A 305 -54.91 24.96 26.17
CA PRO A 305 -53.92 23.87 26.34
C PRO A 305 -54.54 22.45 26.64
N GLU A 306 -53.84 21.32 26.44
CA GLU A 306 -52.99 20.49 27.36
C GLU A 306 -53.70 19.32 28.12
N ALA A 307 -52.90 18.24 28.31
CA ALA A 307 -53.00 17.09 29.23
C ALA A 307 -53.83 15.86 28.75
N LYS A 308 -53.46 14.57 28.97
CA LYS A 308 -52.60 13.95 29.98
C LYS A 308 -52.25 12.47 29.65
N ALA A 309 -50.98 12.12 29.90
CA ALA A 309 -50.36 10.89 30.47
C ALA A 309 -50.85 9.45 30.20
N HIS A 310 -49.88 8.56 29.90
CA HIS A 310 -49.32 7.44 30.72
C HIS A 310 -48.34 6.66 29.82
N GLY A 311 -47.19 6.10 30.21
CA GLY A 311 -46.58 5.82 31.50
C GLY A 311 -45.94 4.41 31.47
N ALA A 312 -44.62 4.33 31.68
CA ALA A 312 -43.78 3.14 31.96
C ALA A 312 -43.60 2.08 30.84
N GLY A 313 -42.45 1.45 30.60
CA GLY A 313 -41.13 1.41 31.25
C GLY A 313 -40.39 0.12 30.81
N ARG A 314 -39.06 0.11 31.01
CA ARG A 314 -38.07 -1.01 30.96
C ARG A 314 -37.11 -1.07 29.76
N ASP A 315 -35.84 -0.83 30.11
CA ASP A 315 -34.62 -1.59 29.81
C ASP A 315 -34.66 -2.52 28.60
N ASN A 316 -33.81 -2.23 27.61
CA ASN A 316 -32.98 -3.24 26.92
C ASN A 316 -31.80 -2.57 26.22
N VAL A 317 -30.61 -3.07 26.53
CA VAL A 317 -29.36 -2.87 25.81
C VAL A 317 -29.50 -3.42 24.37
N PRO A 318 -28.95 -2.75 23.34
CA PRO A 318 -28.58 -3.44 22.12
C PRO A 318 -27.06 -3.45 21.98
N ASP A 319 -26.49 -4.61 22.32
CA ASP A 319 -25.27 -5.11 21.70
C ASP A 319 -25.72 -5.71 20.36
N GLN A 320 -25.30 -5.10 19.24
CA GLN A 320 -25.26 -5.74 17.91
C GLN A 320 -24.67 -4.79 16.88
N VAL A 321 -23.51 -5.20 16.37
CA VAL A 321 -22.89 -4.74 15.13
C VAL A 321 -23.73 -5.27 13.95
N PRO A 322 -24.19 -4.42 13.00
CA PRO A 322 -24.84 -4.91 11.79
C PRO A 322 -23.83 -5.56 10.84
N GLY A 323 -24.23 -6.72 10.33
CA GLY A 323 -23.41 -7.65 9.55
C GLY A 323 -22.93 -7.14 8.20
N MET A 324 -21.79 -7.69 7.80
CA MET A 324 -21.29 -7.70 6.43
C MET A 324 -21.64 -9.09 5.87
N GLU A 325 -22.44 -9.13 4.81
CA GLU A 325 -22.94 -10.37 4.20
C GLU A 325 -21.79 -11.25 3.69
N SER A 326 -21.98 -12.57 3.77
CA SER A 326 -21.03 -13.58 3.30
C SER A 326 -20.80 -13.55 1.79
N ALA A 327 -21.68 -12.91 1.03
CA ALA A 327 -21.60 -12.84 -0.44
C ALA A 327 -20.40 -12.01 -0.94
N ASP A 328 -19.97 -10.98 -0.19
CA ASP A 328 -18.83 -10.14 -0.60
C ASP A 328 -17.48 -10.84 -0.38
N ARG A 329 -17.40 -11.84 0.51
CA ARG A 329 -16.17 -12.61 0.73
C ARG A 329 -15.93 -13.62 -0.39
N ASP A 330 -16.98 -14.28 -0.86
CA ASP A 330 -16.87 -15.27 -1.94
C ASP A 330 -16.51 -14.59 -3.27
N TRP A 331 -17.05 -13.40 -3.55
CA TRP A 331 -16.69 -12.61 -4.72
C TRP A 331 -15.19 -12.22 -4.76
N ILE A 332 -14.61 -11.88 -3.60
CA ILE A 332 -13.19 -11.53 -3.50
C ILE A 332 -12.30 -12.78 -3.65
N ILE A 333 -12.74 -13.93 -3.15
CA ILE A 333 -11.99 -15.19 -3.26
C ILE A 333 -11.96 -15.69 -4.71
N ASP A 334 -13.09 -15.64 -5.43
CA ASP A 334 -13.15 -16.00 -6.86
C ASP A 334 -12.27 -15.08 -7.72
N LYS A 335 -12.30 -13.77 -7.43
CA LYS A 335 -11.52 -12.78 -8.17
C LYS A 335 -10.00 -12.90 -7.93
N ILE A 336 -9.59 -13.43 -6.78
CA ILE A 336 -8.18 -13.73 -6.49
C ILE A 336 -7.74 -15.03 -7.19
N GLY A 337 -8.64 -16.02 -7.33
CA GLY A 337 -8.39 -17.23 -8.12
C GLY A 337 -8.12 -16.92 -9.59
N GLU A 338 -8.96 -16.08 -10.20
CA GLU A 338 -8.85 -15.69 -11.63
C GLU A 338 -7.55 -14.93 -11.94
N ILE A 339 -7.12 -14.01 -11.06
CA ILE A 339 -5.87 -13.25 -11.24
C ILE A 339 -4.62 -14.14 -11.08
N VAL A 340 -4.70 -15.20 -10.28
CA VAL A 340 -3.60 -16.17 -10.11
C VAL A 340 -3.49 -17.08 -11.33
N GLU A 341 -4.62 -17.50 -11.91
CA GLU A 341 -4.65 -18.36 -13.09
C GLU A 341 -4.18 -17.61 -14.36
N ASP A 342 -4.62 -16.36 -14.56
CA ASP A 342 -4.15 -15.49 -15.66
C ASP A 342 -2.64 -15.20 -15.61
N ASN A 343 -2.06 -15.16 -14.39
CA ASN A 343 -0.63 -14.89 -14.20
C ASN A 343 0.24 -16.16 -14.34
N VAL A 344 -0.37 -17.35 -14.32
CA VAL A 344 0.31 -18.62 -14.62
C VAL A 344 0.33 -18.88 -16.14
N GLU A 345 -0.69 -18.44 -16.88
CA GLU A 345 -0.73 -18.60 -18.35
C GLU A 345 0.15 -17.61 -19.14
N GLN A 346 0.57 -16.48 -18.55
CA GLN A 346 1.47 -15.51 -19.20
C GLN A 346 2.97 -15.74 -18.94
N ALA A 347 3.34 -16.73 -18.13
CA ALA A 347 4.73 -17.16 -18.01
C ALA A 347 5.06 -18.19 -19.09
N ASN A 348 5.64 -17.72 -20.21
CA ASN A 348 6.28 -18.56 -21.24
C ASN A 348 7.21 -19.61 -20.58
N LEU A 349 6.72 -20.84 -20.46
CA LEU A 349 7.49 -22.03 -20.13
C LEU A 349 8.01 -22.62 -21.45
N ASP A 350 9.08 -22.02 -21.99
CA ASP A 350 9.82 -22.62 -23.11
C ASP A 350 11.21 -21.97 -23.28
N ASP A 351 12.03 -21.94 -22.22
CA ASP A 351 13.50 -21.79 -22.36
C ASP A 351 14.28 -22.23 -21.10
N PHE A 352 14.20 -23.51 -20.74
CA PHE A 352 15.14 -24.11 -19.78
C PHE A 352 16.04 -25.11 -20.49
N THR A 353 17.24 -24.64 -20.79
CA THR A 353 18.38 -25.36 -21.36
C THR A 353 18.64 -26.67 -20.61
N SER A 354 18.73 -27.76 -21.36
CA SER A 354 18.94 -29.14 -20.87
C SER A 354 20.31 -29.41 -20.22
N GLU A 355 21.10 -28.37 -19.92
CA GLU A 355 22.44 -28.49 -19.32
C GLU A 355 22.45 -28.42 -17.79
N GLU A 356 21.39 -27.92 -17.14
CA GLU A 356 21.36 -27.75 -15.68
C GLU A 356 20.94 -29.02 -14.91
N LEU A 357 20.32 -30.00 -15.59
CA LEU A 357 19.89 -31.29 -15.01
C LEU A 357 21.04 -32.31 -14.85
N GLN A 358 22.17 -32.13 -15.53
CA GLN A 358 23.33 -33.03 -15.40
C GLN A 358 24.27 -32.65 -14.24
N GLY A 359 24.30 -31.38 -13.83
CA GLY A 359 25.13 -30.92 -12.70
C GLY A 359 24.60 -31.35 -11.33
N GLU A 360 23.27 -31.48 -11.19
CA GLU A 360 22.63 -31.77 -9.90
C GLU A 360 22.65 -33.26 -9.51
N ALA A 361 23.07 -34.14 -10.43
CA ALA A 361 23.22 -35.59 -10.16
C ALA A 361 24.54 -35.94 -9.45
N GLU A 362 25.49 -35.01 -9.36
CA GLU A 362 26.83 -35.28 -8.82
C GLU A 362 27.03 -34.84 -7.35
N ILE A 363 26.00 -34.31 -6.70
CA ILE A 363 26.08 -33.89 -5.30
C ILE A 363 25.62 -35.05 -4.39
N PRO A 364 26.51 -35.69 -3.61
CA PRO A 364 26.09 -36.76 -2.71
C PRO A 364 25.14 -36.21 -1.63
N SER A 365 23.97 -36.85 -1.52
CA SER A 365 22.92 -36.43 -0.57
C SER A 365 23.42 -36.53 0.87
N ASN A 366 23.24 -35.45 1.63
CA ASN A 366 23.66 -35.29 3.01
C ASN A 366 22.94 -36.28 3.96
N THR A 367 23.69 -37.25 4.51
CA THR A 367 23.16 -38.36 5.32
C THR A 367 22.82 -38.01 6.77
N LYS A 368 22.87 -36.73 7.17
CA LYS A 368 22.62 -36.32 8.58
C LYS A 368 21.26 -35.70 8.85
N LYS A 369 20.29 -35.77 7.92
CA LYS A 369 18.92 -35.33 8.19
C LYS A 369 18.09 -36.48 8.77
N ARG A 370 18.11 -36.60 10.11
CA ARG A 370 17.27 -37.55 10.87
C ARG A 370 15.84 -37.01 10.87
N MET A 371 14.97 -37.58 10.03
CA MET A 371 13.53 -37.26 10.05
C MET A 371 12.94 -37.82 11.36
N PHE A 372 12.32 -36.95 12.15
CA PHE A 372 11.61 -37.35 13.35
C PHE A 372 10.30 -38.03 12.92
N GLU A 373 10.17 -39.32 13.17
CA GLU A 373 8.97 -40.09 12.89
C GLU A 373 8.11 -40.11 14.16
N ALA A 374 6.96 -39.45 14.10
CA ALA A 374 6.02 -39.38 15.21
C ALA A 374 5.18 -40.67 15.24
N THR A 375 5.39 -41.52 16.25
CA THR A 375 4.56 -42.68 16.54
C THR A 375 3.16 -42.22 17.00
N PRO A 376 2.06 -42.64 16.36
CA PRO A 376 0.72 -42.34 16.86
C PRO A 376 0.38 -43.25 18.05
N GLU A 377 0.20 -42.65 19.23
CA GLU A 377 -0.32 -43.35 20.41
C GLU A 377 -1.76 -43.83 20.17
N ALA A 378 -1.93 -45.15 20.28
CA ALA A 378 -3.23 -45.79 20.33
C ALA A 378 -3.83 -45.66 21.74
N VAL A 379 -4.82 -44.78 21.91
CA VAL A 379 -5.74 -44.82 23.06
C VAL A 379 -7.07 -45.38 22.57
N GLN A 380 -7.21 -46.70 22.64
CA GLN A 380 -8.49 -47.39 22.70
C GLN A 380 -8.55 -48.12 24.03
N ARG A 381 -9.43 -47.69 24.95
CA ARG A 381 -10.16 -48.60 25.85
C ARG A 381 -11.54 -48.01 26.21
N PRO A 382 -12.53 -48.89 26.43
CA PRO A 382 -13.92 -48.61 26.11
C PRO A 382 -14.72 -48.12 27.32
N ARG A 383 -15.89 -47.53 27.02
CA ARG A 383 -17.01 -47.39 27.96
C ARG A 383 -17.42 -48.78 28.44
N ASP A 384 -17.59 -48.93 29.74
CA ASP A 384 -18.56 -49.85 30.31
C ASP A 384 -19.33 -49.11 31.41
N GLU A 385 -20.62 -49.37 31.39
CA GLU A 385 -21.70 -48.76 32.17
C GLU A 385 -21.91 -49.53 33.49
N LEU A 386 -22.60 -48.85 34.43
CA LEU A 386 -23.20 -49.29 35.70
C LEU A 386 -22.35 -49.26 36.97
#